data_AF-A0A959VQ42-F1
#
_entry.id   AF-A0A959VQ42-F1
#
_cell.length_a   1.000
_cell.length_b   1.000
_cell.length_c   1.000
_cell.angle_alpha   90.00
_cell.angle_beta   90.00
_cell.angle_gamma   90.00
#
_symmetry.space_group_name_H-M   'P 1'
#
loop_
_entity.id
_entity.type
_entity.pdbx_description
1 polymer ?
#
loop_
_entity_poly.entity_id
_entity_poly.type
_entity_poly.pdbx_seq_one_letter_code
_entity_poly.pdbx_strand_id
1 'polypeptide(L)' 'MIPNIGPLEIAIVLIIALVVFGPKRLPELGRSAGKGFREFKGSLTGDQPEPDEPAAPAIEKSTTRG' A
#
# COMPACT_ATOMS: atom_id res chain seq x y z
N MET A 1 -17.47 13.26 -24.55
CA MET A 1 -17.93 11.96 -24.05
C MET A 1 -16.74 11.31 -23.36
N ILE A 2 -16.76 11.20 -22.04
CA ILE A 2 -15.65 10.56 -21.30
C ILE A 2 -15.80 9.05 -21.52
N PRO A 3 -14.78 8.36 -22.07
CA PRO A 3 -14.80 6.90 -22.11
C PRO A 3 -14.97 6.40 -20.68
N ASN A 4 -16.01 5.60 -20.44
CA ASN A 4 -16.24 4.99 -19.14
C ASN A 4 -15.11 4.00 -18.89
N ILE A 5 -14.03 4.49 -18.24
CA ILE A 5 -12.90 3.67 -17.86
C ILE A 5 -13.40 2.64 -16.85
N GLY A 6 -13.63 1.43 -17.36
CA GLY A 6 -14.20 0.36 -16.57
C GLY A 6 -13.16 -0.23 -15.60
N PRO A 7 -13.60 -0.91 -14.53
CA PRO A 7 -12.70 -1.66 -13.65
C PRO A 7 -11.76 -2.61 -14.42
N LEU A 8 -12.23 -3.14 -15.55
CA LEU A 8 -11.46 -4.00 -16.44
C LEU A 8 -10.27 -3.27 -17.10
N GLU A 9 -10.47 -2.06 -17.61
CA GLU A 9 -9.41 -1.28 -18.25
C GLU A 9 -8.35 -0.85 -17.24
N ILE A 10 -8.78 -0.46 -16.03
CA ILE A 10 -7.87 -0.16 -14.91
C ILE A 10 -7.04 -1.40 -14.57
N ALA A 11 -7.64 -2.59 -14.53
CA ALA A 11 -6.93 -3.84 -14.26
C ALA A 11 -5.85 -4.14 -15.32
N ILE A 12 -6.15 -3.90 -16.61
CA ILE A 12 -5.18 -4.10 -17.70
C ILE A 12 -3.97 -3.16 -17.53
N VAL A 13 -4.23 -1.87 -17.26
CA VAL A 13 -3.16 -0.89 -17.01
C VAL A 13 -2.33 -1.29 -15.78
N LEU A 14 -2.98 -1.74 -14.72
CA LEU A 14 -2.31 -2.25 -13.51
C LEU A 14 -1.40 -3.43 -13.83
N ILE A 15 -1.83 -4.38 -14.66
CA ILE A 15 -1.00 -5.52 -15.07
C ILE A 15 0.25 -5.03 -15.81
N ILE A 16 0.12 -4.08 -16.74
CA ILE A 16 1.28 -3.52 -17.47
C ILE A 16 2.22 -2.81 -16.49
N ALA A 17 1.68 -1.97 -15.60
CA ALA A 17 2.47 -1.31 -14.56
C ALA A 17 3.18 -2.31 -13.64
N LEU A 18 2.52 -3.42 -13.31
CA LEU A 18 3.07 -4.52 -12.52
C LEU A 18 4.21 -5.25 -13.23
N VAL A 19 4.17 -5.36 -14.56
CA VAL A 19 5.28 -5.94 -15.34
C VAL A 19 6.49 -5.00 -15.32
N VAL A 20 6.26 -3.69 -15.44
CA VAL A 20 7.34 -2.68 -15.45
C VAL A 20 7.95 -2.48 -14.07
N PHE A 21 7.12 -2.29 -13.05
CA PHE A 21 7.55 -2.00 -11.68
C PHE A 21 7.77 -3.26 -10.83
N GLY A 22 7.09 -4.36 -11.16
CA GLY A 22 7.10 -5.60 -10.38
C GLY A 22 6.04 -5.60 -9.25
N PRO A 23 5.36 -6.74 -9.00
CA PRO A 23 4.33 -6.85 -7.96
C PRO A 23 4.85 -6.69 -6.54
N LYS A 24 6.15 -6.87 -6.33
CA LYS A 24 6.79 -6.66 -5.02
C LYS A 24 7.01 -5.17 -4.70
N ARG A 25 7.11 -4.30 -5.71
CA ARG A 25 7.37 -2.87 -5.49
C ARG A 25 6.12 -2.06 -5.18
N LEU A 26 4.94 -2.45 -5.70
CA LEU A 26 3.67 -1.81 -5.34
C LEU A 26 3.39 -1.75 -3.82
N PRO A 27 3.50 -2.85 -3.05
CA PRO A 27 3.24 -2.80 -1.60
C PRO A 27 4.30 -1.98 -0.84
N GLU A 28 5.54 -1.95 -1.32
CA GLU A 28 6.61 -1.15 -0.74
C GLU A 28 6.34 0.35 -0.93
N LEU A 29 6.00 0.77 -2.16
CA LEU A 29 5.60 2.13 -2.51
C LEU A 29 4.30 2.56 -1.79
N GLY A 30 3.33 1.65 -1.68
CA GLY A 30 2.08 1.90 -0.95
C GLY A 30 2.31 2.11 0.55
N ARG A 31 3.23 1.36 1.17
CA ARG A 31 3.59 1.53 2.59
C ARG A 31 4.29 2.86 2.84
N SER A 32 5.23 3.28 1.99
CA SER A 32 5.93 4.56 2.15
C SER A 32 4.99 5.75 1.88
N ALA A 33 4.22 5.69 0.80
CA ALA A 33 3.23 6.72 0.47
C ALA A 33 2.11 6.80 1.52
N GLY A 34 1.64 5.66 2.03
CA GLY A 34 0.58 5.59 3.04
C GLY A 34 0.98 6.24 4.37
N LYS A 35 2.23 6.06 4.81
CA LYS A 35 2.78 6.74 5.99
C LYS A 35 2.77 8.27 5.81
N GLY A 36 3.32 8.75 4.68
CA GLY A 36 3.31 10.19 4.37
C GLY A 36 1.91 10.77 4.23
N PHE A 37 0.97 10.04 3.62
CA PHE A 37 -0.43 10.46 3.53
C PHE A 37 -1.12 10.53 4.90
N ARG A 38 -0.79 9.61 5.81
CA ARG A 38 -1.33 9.58 7.17
C ARG A 38 -0.81 10.74 8.02
N GLU A 39 0.48 11.03 7.93
CA GLU A 39 1.11 12.20 8.56
C GLU A 39 0.55 13.51 7.99
N PHE A 40 0.38 13.58 6.66
CA PHE A 40 -0.23 14.72 5.98
C PHE A 40 -1.67 14.94 6.43
N LYS A 41 -2.48 13.86 6.46
CA LYS A 41 -3.87 13.94 6.96
C LYS A 41 -3.92 14.36 8.43
N GLY A 42 -3.08 13.80 9.29
CA GLY A 42 -3.02 14.17 10.70
C GLY A 42 -2.69 15.65 10.91
N SER A 43 -1.75 16.17 10.12
CA SER A 43 -1.39 17.60 10.13
C SER A 43 -2.54 18.52 9.67
N LEU A 44 -3.37 18.05 8.73
CA LEU A 44 -4.54 18.81 8.23
C LEU A 44 -5.73 18.75 9.18
N THR A 45 -5.97 17.62 9.84
CA THR A 45 -7.12 17.41 10.72
C THR A 45 -6.82 17.82 12.18
N GLY A 46 -5.56 18.06 12.54
CA GLY A 46 -5.15 18.38 13.91
C GLY A 46 -5.19 17.17 14.86
N ASP A 47 -5.51 16.00 14.32
CA ASP A 47 -5.46 14.72 15.00
C ASP A 47 -4.03 14.21 14.86
N GLN A 48 -3.25 14.25 15.96
CA GLN A 48 -1.92 13.67 15.93
C GLN A 48 -2.08 12.17 15.68
N PRO A 49 -1.57 11.64 14.56
CA PRO A 49 -1.74 10.23 14.27
C PRO A 49 -0.97 9.45 15.33
N GLU A 50 -1.67 8.72 16.17
CA GLU A 50 -1.09 7.74 17.09
C GLU A 50 -0.14 6.83 16.27
N PRO A 51 1.10 6.58 16.74
CA PRO A 51 2.03 5.71 16.04
C PRO A 51 1.46 4.30 16.05
N ASP A 52 0.80 3.90 14.96
CA ASP A 52 0.41 2.50 14.80
C ASP A 52 1.68 1.68 14.66
N GLU A 53 1.85 0.81 15.65
CA GLU A 53 2.77 -0.31 15.73
C GLU A 53 2.96 -0.96 14.35
N PRO A 54 4.18 -1.39 14.00
CA PRO A 54 4.51 -1.77 12.64
C PRO A 54 3.56 -2.88 12.19
N ALA A 55 2.85 -2.67 11.08
CA ALA A 55 2.24 -3.75 10.32
C ALA A 55 3.36 -4.62 9.71
N ALA A 56 4.06 -5.37 10.57
CA ALA A 56 4.89 -6.48 10.19
C ALA A 56 3.97 -7.57 9.64
N PRO A 57 4.31 -8.19 8.50
CA PRO A 57 3.57 -9.34 8.02
C PRO A 57 3.67 -10.44 9.08
N ALA A 58 2.54 -11.04 9.42
CA ALA A 58 2.48 -12.27 10.17
C ALA A 58 3.09 -13.41 9.34
N ILE A 59 4.42 -13.57 9.34
CA ILE A 59 5.14 -14.79 8.92
C ILE A 59 6.45 -14.83 9.75
N GLU A 60 6.86 -16.01 10.25
CA GLU A 60 8.00 -16.29 11.16
C GLU A 60 7.70 -15.97 12.65
N LYS A 61 7.58 -16.90 13.62
CA LYS A 61 8.17 -18.22 13.83
C LYS A 61 7.24 -19.05 14.74
N SER A 62 6.63 -20.10 14.21
CA SER A 62 6.08 -21.18 15.03
C SER A 62 6.95 -22.41 14.84
N THR A 63 7.33 -23.03 15.96
CA THR A 63 7.94 -24.37 16.06
C THR A 63 9.43 -24.48 15.69
N THR A 64 10.30 -24.08 16.63
CA THR A 64 11.52 -24.85 16.96
C THR A 64 11.82 -24.66 18.44
N ARG A 65 11.34 -25.62 19.24
CA ARG A 65 11.81 -25.97 20.59
C ARG A 65 11.20 -27.38 20.80
N GLY A 66 11.97 -28.46 20.79
CA GLY A 66 13.16 -28.68 21.61
C GLY A 66 12.66 -29.33 22.89
#